data_AF-A0A1C6L709-F1
#
_entry.id   AF-A0A1C6L709-F1
#
_cell.length_a   1.000
_cell.length_b   1.000
_cell.length_c   1.000
_cell.angle_alpha   90.00
_cell.angle_beta   90.00
_cell.angle_gamma   90.00
#
_symmetry.space_group_name_H-M   'P 1'
#
loop_
_entity.id
_entity.type
_entity.pdbx_description
1 polymer ?
#
loop_
_entity_poly.entity_id
_entity_poly.type
_entity_poly.pdbx_seq_one_letter_code
_entity_poly.pdbx_strand_id
1 'polypeptide(L)' 'MRNNICIKCHSRKIVKVGKESRYNNALYLNAFKNAIATKYICCDCGYFEEYYENEKDREAIYKTYSE' A
#
# COMPACT_ATOMS: atom_id res chain seq x y z
N MET A 1 -1.90 1.88 8.46
CA MET A 1 -2.02 1.97 9.92
C MET A 1 -3.11 2.94 10.29
N ARG A 2 -4.20 2.43 10.89
CA ARG A 2 -5.35 3.26 11.29
C ARG A 2 -4.94 4.25 12.38
N ASN A 3 -5.41 5.50 12.29
CA ASN A 3 -5.17 6.57 13.27
C ASN A 3 -3.69 6.88 13.56
N ASN A 4 -2.78 6.57 12.62
CA ASN A 4 -1.34 6.73 12.81
C ASN A 4 -0.82 6.00 14.07
N ILE A 5 -1.32 4.79 14.32
CA ILE A 5 -0.89 3.88 15.39
C ILE A 5 -0.56 2.52 14.80
N CYS A 6 0.59 1.96 15.19
CA CYS A 6 1.01 0.61 14.80
C CYS A 6 0.16 -0.43 15.53
N ILE A 7 -0.50 -1.33 14.81
CA ILE A 7 -1.35 -2.37 15.43
C ILE A 7 -0.55 -3.44 16.21
N LYS A 8 0.76 -3.54 15.95
CA LYS A 8 1.63 -4.55 16.58
C LYS A 8 2.24 -4.09 17.89
N CYS A 9 2.74 -2.85 17.93
CA CYS A 9 3.47 -2.32 19.09
C CYS A 9 2.85 -1.04 19.67
N HIS A 10 1.75 -0.54 19.10
CA HIS A 10 1.07 0.69 19.50
C HIS A 10 1.90 1.98 19.40
N SER A 11 3.09 1.92 18.80
CA SER A 11 3.90 3.10 18.51
C SER A 11 3.21 4.04 17.52
N ARG A 12 3.47 5.34 17.67
CA ARG A 12 3.08 6.41 16.75
C ARG A 12 4.20 6.81 15.80
N LYS A 13 5.39 6.22 15.92
CA LYS A 13 6.55 6.51 15.09
C LYS A 13 6.42 5.79 13.75
N ILE A 14 5.57 6.35 12.89
CA ILE A 14 5.15 5.76 11.62
C ILE A 14 5.51 6.71 10.49
N VAL A 15 6.05 6.15 9.42
CA VAL A 15 6.39 6.88 8.19
C VAL A 15 5.56 6.36 7.03
N LYS A 16 5.00 7.27 6.23
CA LYS A 16 4.45 6.95 4.91
C LYS A 16 5.63 6.89 3.94
N VAL A 17 5.86 5.73 3.34
CA VAL A 17 6.94 5.51 2.38
C VAL A 17 6.41 5.63 0.97
N GLY A 18 6.98 6.57 0.22
CA GLY A 18 6.83 6.66 -1.23
C GLY A 18 6.47 8.06 -1.73
N LYS A 19 7.24 8.53 -2.72
CA LYS A 19 6.64 9.17 -3.90
C LYS A 19 6.07 8.04 -4.76
N GLU A 20 4.89 8.24 -5.35
CA GLU A 20 4.29 7.28 -6.28
C GLU A 20 5.32 6.89 -7.36
N SER A 21 5.75 5.63 -7.33
CA SER A 21 6.77 5.11 -8.24
C SER A 21 6.43 3.66 -8.60
N ARG A 22 6.47 3.40 -9.92
CA ARG A 22 6.24 2.09 -10.53
C ARG A 22 7.20 0.98 -10.06
N TYR A 23 8.31 1.33 -9.40
CA TYR A 23 9.35 0.37 -9.05
C TYR A 23 9.22 -0.26 -7.66
N ASN A 24 8.49 0.38 -6.74
CA ASN A 24 8.48 -0.06 -5.34
C ASN A 24 7.16 -0.71 -4.91
N ASN A 25 6.02 -0.18 -5.38
CA ASN A 25 4.70 -0.55 -4.83
C ASN A 25 3.63 -0.71 -5.93
N ALA A 26 4.02 -1.08 -7.15
CA ALA A 26 3.08 -1.17 -8.27
C ALA A 26 2.65 -2.61 -8.55
N LEU A 27 1.34 -2.84 -8.62
CA LEU A 27 0.75 -4.02 -9.22
C LEU A 27 0.50 -3.78 -10.70
N TYR A 28 1.06 -4.65 -11.53
CA TYR A 28 0.78 -4.65 -12.95
C TYR A 28 -0.62 -5.22 -13.20
N LEU A 29 -1.46 -4.43 -13.88
CA LEU A 29 -2.81 -4.84 -14.24
C LEU A 29 -2.89 -5.17 -15.73
N ASN A 30 -2.25 -4.37 -16.57
CA ASN A 30 -2.11 -4.63 -18.02
C ASN A 30 -0.99 -3.75 -18.64
N ALA A 31 -0.79 -3.88 -19.95
CA ALA A 31 0.18 -3.14 -20.78
C ALA A 31 0.29 -1.63 -20.49
N PHE A 32 -0.79 -0.99 -20.07
CA PHE A 32 -0.86 0.46 -19.92
C PHE A 32 -1.25 0.92 -18.51
N LYS A 33 -1.55 -0.01 -17.59
CA LYS A 33 -2.10 0.33 -16.27
C LYS A 33 -1.36 -0.40 -15.15
N ASN A 34 -0.90 0.41 -14.20
CA ASN A 34 -0.37 -0.03 -12.91
C ASN A 34 -1.24 0.54 -11.79
N ALA A 35 -1.52 -0.28 -10.78
CA ALA A 35 -2.08 0.17 -9.51
C ALA A 35 -0.93 0.45 -8.54
N ILE A 36 -0.90 1.62 -7.89
CA ILE A 36 0.18 1.99 -6.95
C ILE A 36 -0.34 1.94 -5.53
N ALA A 37 0.35 1.21 -4.65
CA ALA A 37 0.03 1.13 -3.24
C ALA A 37 0.73 2.23 -2.42
N THR A 38 0.01 2.81 -1.47
CA THR A 38 0.57 3.60 -0.38
C THR A 38 1.12 2.66 0.69
N LYS A 39 2.39 2.84 1.10
CA LYS A 39 3.05 2.03 2.14
C LYS A 39 3.25 2.82 3.43
N TYR A 40 2.99 2.19 4.57
CA TYR A 40 3.28 2.74 5.91
C TYR A 40 4.18 1.78 6.69
N ILE A 41 5.21 2.30 7.36
CA ILE A 41 6.16 1.53 8.16
C ILE A 41 6.22 2.08 9.59
N CYS A 42 6.15 1.20 10.59
CA CYS A 42 6.45 1.54 11.98
C CYS A 42 7.97 1.46 12.21
N CYS A 43 8.57 2.58 12.60
CA CYS A 43 10.02 2.68 12.79
C CYS A 43 10.53 2.06 14.10
N ASP A 44 9.65 1.61 15.01
CA ASP A 44 10.06 0.99 16.27
C ASP A 44 10.03 -0.54 16.21
N CYS A 45 9.03 -1.15 15.57
CA CYS A 45 8.90 -2.61 15.49
C CYS A 45 9.07 -3.19 14.09
N GLY A 46 9.21 -2.35 13.05
CA GLY A 46 9.38 -2.78 11.66
C GLY A 46 8.12 -3.28 10.97
N TYR A 47 6.98 -3.40 11.66
CA TYR A 47 5.71 -3.75 11.03
C TYR A 47 5.33 -2.73 9.94
N PHE A 48 4.78 -3.20 8.83
CA PHE A 48 4.35 -2.35 7.72
C PHE A 48 3.00 -2.80 7.14
N GLU A 49 2.30 -1.87 6.50
CA GLU A 49 1.03 -2.10 5.79
C GLU A 49 1.03 -1.36 4.46
N GLU A 50 0.34 -1.92 3.46
CA GLU A 50 0.18 -1.33 2.13
C GLU A 50 -1.30 -1.24 1.76
N TYR A 51 -1.69 -0.14 1.10
CA TYR A 51 -3.07 0.15 0.74
C TYR A 51 -3.17 0.66 -0.70
N TYR A 52 -4.10 0.09 -1.46
CA TYR A 52 -4.55 0.64 -2.73
C TYR A 52 -5.72 1.60 -2.47
N GLU A 53 -5.41 2.90 -2.35
CA GLU A 53 -6.41 3.92 -1.98
C GLU A 53 -7.41 4.19 -3.11
N ASN A 54 -7.00 4.06 -4.37
CA ASN A 54 -7.85 4.25 -5.54
C ASN A 54 -8.82 3.07 -5.75
N GLU A 55 -10.12 3.35 -5.73
CA GLU A 55 -11.17 2.35 -5.93
C GLU A 55 -11.11 1.67 -7.30
N LYS A 56 -10.87 2.43 -8.37
CA LYS A 56 -10.74 1.88 -9.73
C LYS A 56 -9.55 0.94 -9.87
N ASP A 57 -8.52 1.13 -9.04
CA ASP A 57 -7.39 0.22 -9.00
C ASP A 57 -7.76 -1.06 -8.26
N ARG A 58 -8.48 -0.97 -7.13
CA ARG A 58 -8.99 -2.15 -6.43
C ARG A 58 -9.96 -2.97 -7.29
N GLU A 59 -10.87 -2.32 -8.02
CA GLU A 59 -11.76 -2.99 -8.96
C GLU A 59 -11.00 -3.70 -10.07
N ALA A 60 -9.97 -3.06 -10.63
CA ALA A 60 -9.15 -3.64 -11.67
C ALA A 60 -8.30 -4.81 -11.15
N ILE A 61 -7.75 -4.71 -9.93
CA ILE A 61 -7.07 -5.82 -9.24
C ILE A 61 -8.04 -6.99 -9.10
N TYR A 62 -9.24 -6.76 -8.57
CA TYR A 62 -10.24 -7.82 -8.42
C TYR A 62 -10.51 -8.50 -9.76
N LYS A 63 -10.86 -7.74 -10.81
CA LYS A 63 -11.11 -8.29 -12.15
C LYS A 63 -9.92 -9.07 -12.74
N THR A 64 -8.69 -8.70 -12.39
CA THR A 64 -7.47 -9.33 -12.94
C THR A 64 -7.11 -10.63 -12.20
N TYR A 65 -7.40 -10.73 -10.90
CA TYR A 65 -6.90 -11.80 -10.03
C TYR A 65 -8.00 -12.62 -9.33
N SER A 66 -9.28 -12.34 -9.58
CA SER A 66 -10.42 -13.07 -8.97
C SER A 66 -10.85 -14.33 -9.75
N GLU A 67 -10.13 -14.69 -10.81
CA GLU A 67 -10.33 -15.92 -11.58
C GLU A 67 -9.59 -17.11 -10.95
#